data_AF-B6K7Z1-F1
#
_entry.id   AF-B6K7Z1-F1
#
_cell.length_a   1.000
_cell.length_b   1.000
_cell.length_c   1.000
_cell.angle_alpha   90.00
_cell.angle_beta   90.00
_cell.angle_gamma   90.00
#
_symmetry.space_group_name_H-M   'P 1'
#
loop_
_entity.id
_entity.type
_entity.pdbx_description
1 polymer ?
#
loop_
_entity_poly.entity_id
_entity_poly.type
_entity_poly.pdbx_seq_one_letter_code
_entity_poly.pdbx_strand_id
1 'polypeptide(L)'
;MRTSILSTLAFAILTGKSLALPRGHRHLHRRDPEYVTVYETMYETVVTTEDADNAAYTVEATVYAAAADAAATNSPSSDSAVTTTFVTAAESIPTAESTSAYSSSDVQQEVSSDPATSSDPATSTPTPTPSSTFATSTTYSSEDTASSSSAAPAATSSAVSSGSSSKRGLAWFPTNPSSWTSAFDGYSSISWYYNWNHYTSGLSNEFVSTQHDAGDVASASEHFSNGVTVIGFNEPDLGNAMSVSDAVSYYKQYLTPLRQAGTIGKLGSPAISNVGLDWLSQFMSQCSDCAIDFVAVHWYGIDLSTMESMISTLASSYSLPVWLTEFACTNWDVNNLPSYDDVVALMKEAVAWLEAESSVERYSWFAPAADLGYGVGNNNALLDSNGALTELGQLYVSL
;
A
#
# COMPACT_ATOMS: atom_id res chain seq x y z
N MET A 1 28.60 44.28 26.64
CA MET A 1 29.08 43.61 25.42
C MET A 1 29.93 42.41 25.82
N ARG A 2 29.74 41.29 25.09
CA ARG A 2 30.40 39.97 25.18
C ARG A 2 29.67 38.89 25.99
N THR A 3 28.89 38.12 25.22
CA THR A 3 28.68 36.67 25.24
C THR A 3 29.66 35.84 26.08
N SER A 4 29.11 34.89 26.84
CA SER A 4 29.70 33.56 27.07
C SER A 4 28.57 32.53 27.17
N ILE A 5 28.51 31.67 26.15
CA ILE A 5 27.79 30.41 26.13
C ILE A 5 28.69 29.40 26.87
N LEU A 6 28.16 28.70 27.87
CA LEU A 6 28.80 27.51 28.42
C LEU A 6 27.74 26.43 28.65
N SER A 7 28.08 25.26 28.11
CA SER A 7 27.33 24.04 27.95
C SER A 7 26.87 23.41 29.27
N THR A 8 25.71 22.76 29.24
CA THR A 8 25.53 21.49 29.96
C THR A 8 24.68 20.54 29.13
N LEU A 9 25.34 19.48 28.68
CA LEU A 9 24.76 18.28 28.10
C LEU A 9 24.08 17.51 29.26
N ALA A 10 22.81 17.14 29.12
CA ALA A 10 22.18 16.14 29.98
C ALA A 10 21.53 15.09 29.08
N PHE A 11 22.16 13.91 29.07
CA PHE A 11 21.70 12.69 28.43
C PHE A 11 20.64 12.05 29.34
N ALA A 12 19.46 11.72 28.79
CA ALA A 12 18.55 10.76 29.39
C ALA A 12 18.08 9.80 28.28
N ILE A 13 18.58 8.56 28.36
CA ILE A 13 18.14 7.39 27.59
C ILE A 13 17.00 6.72 28.38
N LEU A 14 16.16 5.97 27.65
CA LEU A 14 15.03 5.11 28.01
C LEU A 14 13.68 5.85 27.93
N THR A 15 12.67 5.39 27.19
CA THR A 15 12.36 4.05 26.65
C THR A 15 11.53 4.21 25.38
N GLY A 16 11.75 3.31 24.42
CA GLY A 16 11.08 3.31 23.13
C GLY A 16 9.56 3.17 23.23
N LYS A 17 8.89 4.02 22.47
CA LYS A 17 7.65 3.77 21.73
C LYS A 17 7.54 4.91 20.71
N SER A 18 8.08 4.69 19.53
CA SER A 18 7.80 5.55 18.38
C SER A 18 6.32 5.36 18.05
N LEU A 19 5.45 6.26 18.54
CA LEU A 19 4.12 6.41 17.96
C LEU A 19 4.33 7.03 16.58
N ALA A 20 4.42 6.17 15.57
CA ALA A 20 4.18 6.57 14.20
C ALA A 20 2.70 7.00 14.11
N LEU A 21 2.47 8.32 14.09
CA LEU A 21 1.18 8.86 13.71
C LEU A 21 0.97 8.54 12.22
N PRO A 22 -0.13 7.89 11.82
CA PRO A 22 -0.41 7.64 10.42
C PRO A 22 -0.75 8.97 9.77
N ARG A 23 0.17 9.49 8.94
CA ARG A 23 -0.15 10.57 8.01
C ARG A 23 -0.93 9.97 6.85
N GLY A 24 -2.26 10.06 6.93
CA GLY A 24 -3.11 9.85 5.78
C GLY A 24 -2.80 10.91 4.72
N HIS A 25 -2.19 10.50 3.62
CA HIS A 25 -2.07 11.34 2.44
C HIS A 25 -3.25 11.02 1.52
N ARG A 26 -4.03 12.06 1.19
CA ARG A 26 -5.24 11.97 0.39
C ARG A 26 -4.89 12.41 -1.03
N HIS A 27 -5.00 11.52 -2.00
CA HIS A 27 -4.87 11.88 -3.41
C HIS A 27 -6.09 12.73 -3.82
N LEU A 28 -5.86 14.00 -4.15
CA LEU A 28 -6.92 14.91 -4.58
C LEU A 28 -7.18 14.70 -6.08
N HIS A 29 -8.20 13.93 -6.41
CA HIS A 29 -8.83 14.00 -7.73
C HIS A 29 -9.93 15.08 -7.68
N ARG A 30 -9.56 16.32 -7.99
CA ARG A 30 -10.46 17.47 -7.97
C ARG A 30 -11.40 17.45 -9.18
N ARG A 31 -12.72 17.51 -8.94
CA ARG A 31 -13.75 17.98 -9.90
C ARG A 31 -13.77 19.52 -9.96
N ASP A 32 -14.06 20.04 -11.15
CA ASP A 32 -13.98 21.42 -11.66
C ASP A 32 -14.54 22.59 -10.80
N PRO A 33 -14.21 23.85 -11.13
CA PRO A 33 -14.04 24.94 -10.18
C PRO A 33 -15.29 25.80 -10.00
N GLU A 34 -15.77 25.89 -8.77
CA GLU A 34 -16.34 27.11 -8.24
C GLU A 34 -15.93 27.16 -6.76
N TYR A 35 -15.39 28.29 -6.32
CA TYR A 35 -14.76 28.54 -5.02
C TYR A 35 -13.30 28.04 -4.88
N VAL A 36 -12.40 29.01 -4.74
CA VAL A 36 -11.04 28.81 -4.21
C VAL A 36 -11.18 28.78 -2.69
N THR A 37 -11.11 27.60 -2.09
CA THR A 37 -10.85 27.49 -0.65
C THR A 37 -9.34 27.54 -0.46
N VAL A 38 -8.83 28.68 0.01
CA VAL A 38 -7.43 28.81 0.44
C VAL A 38 -7.33 28.15 1.81
N TYR A 39 -6.53 27.09 1.92
CA TYR A 39 -6.11 26.57 3.21
C TYR A 39 -4.81 27.27 3.59
N GLU A 40 -4.89 28.22 4.52
CA GLU A 40 -3.71 28.86 5.10
C GLU A 40 -3.22 27.98 6.26
N THR A 41 -1.96 27.52 6.19
CA THR A 41 -1.36 26.74 7.27
C THR A 41 -0.79 27.71 8.28
N MET A 42 -1.43 27.84 9.44
CA MET A 42 -0.91 28.65 10.55
C MET A 42 0.09 27.84 11.37
N TYR A 43 1.25 28.43 11.65
CA TYR A 43 2.20 27.88 12.63
C TYR A 43 1.96 28.55 13.98
N GLU A 44 1.66 27.76 15.00
CA GLU A 44 1.61 28.22 16.38
C GLU A 44 2.92 27.89 17.08
N THR A 45 3.60 28.90 17.63
CA THR A 45 4.77 28.66 18.50
C THR A 45 4.32 28.89 19.94
N VAL A 46 4.28 27.82 20.74
CA VAL A 46 3.93 27.89 22.16
C VAL A 46 5.22 27.92 22.97
N VAL A 47 5.43 29.00 23.73
CA VAL A 47 6.53 29.08 24.70
C VAL A 47 5.97 28.78 26.08
N THR A 48 6.40 27.67 26.68
CA THR A 48 6.07 27.33 28.08
C THR A 48 7.26 27.71 28.97
N THR A 49 7.05 28.64 29.90
CA THR A 49 7.98 28.88 31.01
C THR A 49 7.43 28.22 32.26
N GLU A 50 8.20 27.32 32.87
CA GLU A 50 7.92 26.81 34.21
C GLU A 50 8.23 27.89 35.24
N ASP A 51 7.24 28.26 36.05
CA ASP A 51 7.45 29.05 37.26
C ASP A 51 7.32 28.09 38.46
N ALA A 52 8.38 28.01 39.28
CA ALA A 52 8.62 26.85 40.14
C ALA A 52 7.72 26.74 41.38
N ASP A 53 6.71 27.58 41.56
CA ASP A 53 5.97 27.63 42.83
C ASP A 53 4.44 27.85 42.75
N ASN A 54 3.78 27.73 41.58
CA ASN A 54 2.31 27.64 41.55
C ASN A 54 1.73 27.04 40.27
N ALA A 55 0.74 26.17 40.41
CA ALA A 55 0.07 25.43 39.34
C ALA A 55 -0.88 26.29 38.48
N ALA A 56 -0.32 27.21 37.69
CA ALA A 56 -1.04 27.88 36.60
C ALA A 56 -0.11 28.12 35.41
N TYR A 57 -0.40 27.48 34.28
CA TYR A 57 0.26 27.77 33.02
C TYR A 57 -0.40 28.99 32.37
N THR A 58 0.39 29.98 31.98
CA THR A 58 -0.05 31.03 31.06
C THR A 58 0.43 30.67 29.66
N VAL A 59 -0.50 30.63 28.70
CA VAL A 59 -0.21 30.40 27.29
C VAL A 59 -0.37 31.74 26.58
N GLU A 60 0.73 32.31 26.10
CA GLU A 60 0.67 33.44 25.16
C GLU A 60 0.87 32.91 23.74
N ALA A 61 -0.16 33.05 22.91
CA ALA A 61 -0.10 32.76 21.49
C ALA A 61 0.12 34.07 20.71
N THR A 62 1.14 34.12 19.87
CA THR A 62 1.32 35.20 18.89
C THR A 62 1.00 34.68 17.51
N VAL A 63 -0.01 35.27 16.88
CA VAL A 63 -0.46 34.88 15.53
C VAL A 63 0.17 35.80 14.50
N TYR A 64 0.90 35.23 13.53
CA TYR A 64 1.39 35.96 12.37
C TYR A 64 0.54 35.59 11.16
N ALA A 65 -0.06 36.59 10.51
CA ALA A 65 -0.75 36.42 9.23
C ALA A 65 0.22 36.81 8.10
N ALA A 66 0.40 35.95 7.10
CA ALA A 66 1.17 36.30 5.92
C ALA A 66 0.25 37.02 4.93
N ALA A 67 0.65 38.20 4.44
CA ALA A 67 -0.15 38.92 3.44
C ALA A 67 -0.19 38.13 2.12
N ALA A 68 -1.40 37.95 1.58
CA ALA A 68 -1.60 37.35 0.26
C ALA A 68 -1.00 38.24 -0.83
N ASP A 69 -0.16 37.65 -1.69
CA ASP A 69 0.46 38.34 -2.82
C ASP A 69 -0.59 38.58 -3.91
N ALA A 70 -1.15 39.79 -3.93
CA ALA A 70 -2.00 40.28 -5.01
C ALA A 70 -1.14 41.16 -5.93
N ALA A 71 -1.20 40.87 -7.23
CA ALA A 71 -0.43 41.52 -8.28
C ALA A 71 -0.35 43.06 -8.17
N ALA A 72 0.89 43.55 -8.10
CA ALA A 72 1.40 44.89 -8.45
C ALA A 72 0.63 46.15 -7.97
N THR A 73 1.17 46.86 -6.99
CA THR A 73 1.57 48.29 -7.07
C THR A 73 2.34 48.75 -5.82
N ASN A 74 3.13 49.81 -5.96
CA ASN A 74 4.25 50.27 -5.10
C ASN A 74 3.95 50.64 -3.61
N SER A 75 5.02 50.47 -2.80
CA SER A 75 5.39 51.08 -1.50
C SER A 75 5.01 50.38 -0.18
N PRO A 76 5.85 50.50 0.89
CA PRO A 76 5.93 49.55 1.99
C PRO A 76 5.01 49.93 3.17
N SER A 77 4.35 48.96 3.79
CA SER A 77 3.66 49.19 5.08
C SER A 77 3.76 47.99 6.03
N SER A 78 4.12 48.36 7.26
CA SER A 78 4.36 47.63 8.52
C SER A 78 3.43 46.47 8.90
N ASP A 79 4.06 45.40 9.42
CA ASP A 79 3.43 44.34 10.23
C ASP A 79 2.63 44.91 11.41
N SER A 80 1.41 44.41 11.61
CA SER A 80 0.62 44.64 12.83
C SER A 80 0.28 43.30 13.46
N ALA A 81 0.91 42.98 14.58
CA ALA A 81 0.56 41.83 15.41
C ALA A 81 -0.68 42.14 16.26
N VAL A 82 -1.62 41.21 16.32
CA VAL A 82 -2.80 41.29 17.20
C VAL A 82 -2.66 40.25 18.31
N THR A 83 -2.55 40.68 19.55
CA THR A 83 -2.48 39.82 20.74
C THR A 83 -3.88 39.61 21.31
N THR A 84 -4.30 38.35 21.50
CA THR A 84 -5.54 38.01 22.20
C THR A 84 -5.23 37.01 23.31
N THR A 85 -5.67 37.30 24.54
CA THR A 85 -5.44 36.46 25.72
C THR A 85 -6.69 35.64 26.06
N PHE A 86 -6.54 34.33 26.26
CA PHE A 86 -7.58 33.47 26.83
C PHE A 86 -7.08 32.81 28.11
N VAL A 87 -7.98 32.65 29.09
CA VAL A 87 -7.70 31.94 30.35
C VAL A 87 -8.69 30.77 30.44
N THR A 88 -8.17 29.55 30.53
CA THR A 88 -8.98 28.36 30.83
C THR A 88 -8.48 27.70 32.12
N ALA A 89 -9.38 27.49 33.07
CA ALA A 89 -9.10 26.73 34.29
C ALA A 89 -9.24 25.22 34.00
N ALA A 90 -8.29 24.42 34.49
CA ALA A 90 -8.29 22.97 34.32
C ALA A 90 -9.25 22.29 35.31
N GLU A 91 -10.24 21.55 34.81
CA GLU A 91 -10.98 20.55 35.59
C GLU A 91 -10.38 19.15 35.33
N SER A 92 -10.14 18.43 36.42
CA SER A 92 -9.44 17.14 36.46
C SER A 92 -10.31 15.97 35.95
N ILE A 93 -9.78 15.18 35.01
CA ILE A 93 -10.34 13.88 34.60
C ILE A 93 -9.52 12.75 35.28
N PRO A 94 -10.16 11.75 35.93
CA PRO A 94 -9.44 10.69 36.62
C PRO A 94 -8.87 9.62 35.66
N THR A 95 -7.66 9.20 35.97
CA THR A 95 -6.87 8.13 35.35
C THR A 95 -7.48 6.76 35.60
N ALA A 96 -7.72 5.97 34.56
CA ALA A 96 -8.06 4.55 34.69
C ALA A 96 -6.79 3.69 34.55
N GLU A 97 -6.36 3.10 35.65
CA GLU A 97 -5.33 2.04 35.68
C GLU A 97 -5.93 0.69 35.25
N SER A 98 -5.22 0.01 34.35
CA SER A 98 -5.47 -1.39 33.99
C SER A 98 -4.80 -2.29 35.04
N THR A 99 -5.60 -2.99 35.83
CA THR A 99 -5.13 -4.12 36.65
C THR A 99 -5.83 -5.41 36.24
N SER A 100 -5.01 -6.43 36.03
CA SER A 100 -5.37 -7.83 35.80
C SER A 100 -5.87 -8.49 37.10
N ALA A 101 -7.01 -9.17 37.05
CA ALA A 101 -7.35 -10.20 38.04
C ALA A 101 -8.31 -11.26 37.46
N TYR A 102 -7.86 -12.51 37.57
CA TYR A 102 -8.70 -13.71 37.64
C TYR A 102 -9.65 -13.62 38.84
N SER A 103 -10.93 -14.03 38.69
CA SER A 103 -11.57 -15.02 39.58
C SER A 103 -13.01 -15.35 39.15
N SER A 104 -13.35 -16.61 39.37
CA SER A 104 -14.64 -17.28 39.23
C SER A 104 -15.74 -16.72 40.14
N SER A 105 -17.00 -16.97 39.77
CA SER A 105 -18.09 -17.13 40.75
C SER A 105 -18.94 -18.36 40.42
N ASP A 106 -18.90 -19.31 41.35
CA ASP A 106 -19.88 -20.36 41.58
C ASP A 106 -21.23 -19.77 42.01
N VAL A 107 -22.31 -20.42 41.62
CA VAL A 107 -23.60 -20.44 42.34
C VAL A 107 -23.96 -21.90 42.65
N GLN A 108 -24.36 -22.12 43.90
CA GLN A 108 -24.57 -23.41 44.56
C GLN A 108 -25.83 -24.18 44.10
N GLN A 109 -25.63 -25.48 43.84
CA GLN A 109 -26.16 -26.70 44.51
C GLN A 109 -27.63 -26.78 45.01
N GLU A 110 -28.37 -27.83 44.61
CA GLU A 110 -28.93 -28.95 45.42
C GLU A 110 -29.72 -29.93 44.50
N VAL A 111 -29.96 -31.25 44.72
CA VAL A 111 -29.34 -32.46 45.33
C VAL A 111 -30.18 -33.68 44.82
N SER A 112 -29.55 -34.88 44.78
CA SER A 112 -30.12 -36.26 44.74
C SER A 112 -30.60 -36.84 43.39
N SER A 113 -30.32 -38.11 43.02
CA SER A 113 -29.74 -39.27 43.72
C SER A 113 -29.32 -40.38 42.72
N ASP A 114 -28.17 -41.00 42.97
CA ASP A 114 -27.58 -42.25 42.39
C ASP A 114 -28.37 -43.53 42.84
N PRO A 115 -28.09 -44.81 42.43
CA PRO A 115 -26.75 -45.36 42.07
C PRO A 115 -26.62 -46.48 40.99
N ALA A 116 -25.34 -46.68 40.57
CA ALA A 116 -24.62 -47.93 40.22
C ALA A 116 -24.98 -48.68 38.90
N THR A 117 -24.06 -49.23 38.09
CA THR A 117 -22.85 -50.04 38.41
C THR A 117 -21.96 -50.27 37.15
N SER A 118 -20.62 -50.28 37.32
CA SER A 118 -19.57 -51.21 36.76
C SER A 118 -19.59 -51.59 35.25
N SER A 119 -18.52 -51.65 34.44
CA SER A 119 -17.09 -51.96 34.67
C SER A 119 -16.30 -51.76 33.36
N ASP A 120 -15.07 -51.29 33.50
CA ASP A 120 -13.94 -51.47 32.54
C ASP A 120 -13.16 -52.74 32.97
N PRO A 121 -12.30 -53.38 32.13
CA PRO A 121 -10.93 -52.85 31.98
C PRO A 121 -10.18 -53.15 30.66
N ALA A 122 -9.08 -52.39 30.52
CA ALA A 122 -8.00 -52.42 29.53
C ALA A 122 -7.29 -53.76 29.28
N THR A 123 -6.66 -53.93 28.09
CA THR A 123 -5.30 -54.50 27.96
C THR A 123 -4.60 -54.25 26.60
N SER A 124 -3.39 -53.67 26.68
CA SER A 124 -2.10 -53.99 26.02
C SER A 124 -1.93 -54.34 24.52
N THR A 125 -0.98 -53.61 23.91
CA THR A 125 -0.12 -53.87 22.72
C THR A 125 0.68 -55.19 22.78
N PRO A 126 1.22 -55.76 21.67
CA PRO A 126 2.51 -55.32 21.11
C PRO A 126 2.69 -55.40 19.56
N THR A 127 3.65 -54.60 19.09
CA THR A 127 4.37 -54.61 17.81
C THR A 127 5.11 -55.92 17.54
N PRO A 128 5.37 -56.27 16.26
CA PRO A 128 6.72 -56.67 15.89
C PRO A 128 7.26 -55.96 14.62
N THR A 129 8.58 -55.73 14.65
CA THR A 129 9.47 -55.18 13.61
C THR A 129 10.11 -56.33 12.78
N PRO A 130 11.16 -56.09 11.97
CA PRO A 130 11.18 -55.90 10.51
C PRO A 130 11.62 -57.16 9.71
N SER A 131 11.53 -57.10 8.38
CA SER A 131 12.30 -58.00 7.50
C SER A 131 13.15 -57.24 6.48
N SER A 132 14.38 -57.74 6.39
CA SER A 132 15.56 -57.32 5.66
C SER A 132 15.55 -57.83 4.22
N THR A 133 16.07 -57.08 3.25
CA THR A 133 17.33 -57.46 2.56
C THR A 133 17.87 -56.33 1.67
N PHE A 134 19.07 -55.86 2.03
CA PHE A 134 20.02 -55.22 1.12
C PHE A 134 20.64 -56.27 0.19
N ALA A 135 20.84 -55.94 -1.08
CA ALA A 135 21.79 -56.62 -1.95
C ALA A 135 22.75 -55.57 -2.54
N THR A 136 23.91 -55.49 -1.92
CA THR A 136 25.11 -54.82 -2.40
C THR A 136 25.78 -55.73 -3.44
N SER A 137 26.14 -55.21 -4.61
CA SER A 137 27.18 -55.81 -5.44
C SER A 137 28.32 -54.80 -5.59
N THR A 138 29.41 -55.09 -4.89
CA THR A 138 30.72 -54.53 -5.09
C THR A 138 31.44 -55.36 -6.15
N THR A 139 31.94 -54.72 -7.19
CA THR A 139 33.11 -55.22 -7.93
C THR A 139 34.15 -54.12 -8.00
N TYR A 140 35.29 -54.41 -7.38
CA TYR A 140 36.53 -53.67 -7.53
C TYR A 140 37.11 -53.95 -8.92
N SER A 141 37.58 -52.90 -9.59
CA SER A 141 38.79 -52.96 -10.42
C SER A 141 39.43 -51.58 -10.43
N SER A 142 40.74 -51.61 -10.18
CA SER A 142 41.64 -50.50 -9.91
C SER A 142 42.29 -49.99 -11.20
N GLU A 143 43.02 -48.87 -11.05
CA GLU A 143 44.04 -48.30 -11.96
C GLU A 143 43.46 -47.48 -13.14
N ASP A 144 43.96 -46.32 -13.54
CA ASP A 144 45.05 -45.48 -13.04
C ASP A 144 44.90 -44.06 -13.63
N THR A 145 45.49 -43.11 -12.93
CA THR A 145 45.94 -41.75 -13.31
C THR A 145 45.63 -41.16 -14.71
N ALA A 146 44.97 -39.98 -14.73
CA ALA A 146 45.41 -38.83 -15.52
C ALA A 146 44.74 -37.52 -15.02
N SER A 147 45.57 -36.58 -14.61
CA SER A 147 45.19 -35.21 -14.25
C SER A 147 44.82 -34.42 -15.52
N SER A 148 43.67 -33.76 -15.52
CA SER A 148 43.38 -32.64 -16.43
C SER A 148 42.40 -31.68 -15.77
N SER A 149 42.89 -30.47 -15.49
CA SER A 149 42.07 -29.33 -15.11
C SER A 149 40.99 -29.08 -16.15
N SER A 150 39.73 -29.00 -15.73
CA SER A 150 38.65 -28.47 -16.55
C SER A 150 37.90 -27.41 -15.77
N ALA A 151 37.76 -26.27 -16.42
CA ALA A 151 37.34 -24.98 -15.89
C ALA A 151 35.93 -25.00 -15.26
N ALA A 152 35.73 -24.09 -14.32
CA ALA A 152 34.42 -23.77 -13.74
C ALA A 152 33.39 -23.48 -14.86
N PRO A 153 32.13 -23.92 -14.71
CA PRO A 153 31.09 -23.57 -15.67
C PRO A 153 30.88 -22.06 -15.62
N ALA A 154 31.09 -21.40 -16.76
CA ALA A 154 30.76 -20.01 -16.96
C ALA A 154 29.25 -19.82 -16.75
N ALA A 155 28.89 -18.80 -15.97
CA ALA A 155 27.52 -18.36 -15.82
C ALA A 155 26.95 -18.02 -17.21
N THR A 156 26.01 -18.85 -17.67
CA THR A 156 25.16 -18.52 -18.81
C THR A 156 24.32 -17.31 -18.41
N SER A 157 24.69 -16.14 -18.94
CA SER A 157 23.83 -14.97 -18.96
C SER A 157 22.61 -15.35 -19.81
N SER A 158 21.48 -15.61 -19.16
CA SER A 158 20.20 -15.71 -19.83
C SER A 158 19.93 -14.39 -20.52
N ALA A 159 20.03 -14.37 -21.85
CA ALA A 159 19.56 -13.25 -22.64
C ALA A 159 18.07 -13.07 -22.35
N VAL A 160 17.70 -11.91 -21.81
CA VAL A 160 16.31 -11.48 -21.66
C VAL A 160 15.72 -11.48 -23.07
N SER A 161 14.86 -12.45 -23.35
CA SER A 161 14.08 -12.45 -24.59
C SER A 161 13.20 -11.20 -24.55
N SER A 162 13.40 -10.29 -25.49
CA SER A 162 12.58 -9.11 -25.74
C SER A 162 11.19 -9.52 -26.27
N GLY A 163 10.46 -10.28 -25.46
CA GLY A 163 9.05 -10.58 -25.71
C GLY A 163 8.22 -9.36 -25.30
N SER A 164 7.24 -8.99 -26.12
CA SER A 164 6.21 -8.05 -25.70
C SER A 164 5.55 -8.57 -24.42
N SER A 165 5.70 -7.85 -23.31
CA SER A 165 4.98 -8.18 -22.07
C SER A 165 3.47 -8.10 -22.28
N SER A 166 2.74 -9.10 -21.80
CA SER A 166 1.28 -9.04 -21.68
C SER A 166 0.82 -8.64 -20.27
N LYS A 167 1.75 -8.37 -19.36
CA LYS A 167 1.47 -8.05 -17.94
C LYS A 167 1.52 -6.56 -17.67
N ARG A 168 2.36 -5.82 -18.40
CA ARG A 168 2.62 -4.40 -18.16
C ARG A 168 1.47 -3.52 -18.62
N GLY A 169 1.07 -2.58 -17.77
CA GLY A 169 0.04 -1.60 -18.08
C GLY A 169 0.35 -0.20 -17.56
N LEU A 170 -0.63 0.68 -17.67
CA LEU A 170 -0.52 2.10 -17.30
C LEU A 170 -1.60 2.49 -16.28
N ALA A 171 -1.17 3.14 -15.19
CA ALA A 171 -2.03 3.88 -14.28
C ALA A 171 -2.24 5.30 -14.84
N TRP A 172 -3.09 5.43 -15.87
CA TRP A 172 -3.20 6.63 -16.69
C TRP A 172 -4.02 7.72 -16.00
N PHE A 173 -3.44 8.91 -15.80
CA PHE A 173 -4.19 10.03 -15.23
C PHE A 173 -5.29 10.51 -16.19
N PRO A 174 -6.56 10.52 -15.75
CA PRO A 174 -7.67 10.95 -16.60
C PRO A 174 -7.60 12.44 -16.97
N THR A 175 -6.81 13.23 -16.24
CA THR A 175 -6.55 14.65 -16.50
C THR A 175 -5.49 14.90 -17.58
N ASN A 176 -4.79 13.86 -18.04
CA ASN A 176 -3.85 14.02 -19.15
C ASN A 176 -4.59 14.46 -20.42
N PRO A 177 -4.04 15.39 -21.20
CA PRO A 177 -4.56 15.71 -22.53
C PRO A 177 -4.72 14.45 -23.38
N SER A 178 -5.83 14.35 -24.11
CA SER A 178 -6.08 13.21 -25.00
C SER A 178 -5.03 13.06 -26.10
N SER A 179 -4.31 14.13 -26.44
CA SER A 179 -3.18 14.10 -27.36
C SER A 179 -1.95 13.36 -26.82
N TRP A 180 -1.86 13.11 -25.52
CA TRP A 180 -0.72 12.42 -24.90
C TRP A 180 -0.80 10.90 -25.02
N THR A 181 -1.97 10.35 -25.37
CA THR A 181 -2.16 8.90 -25.51
C THR A 181 -1.18 8.29 -26.51
N SER A 182 -0.81 9.05 -27.56
CA SER A 182 0.12 8.60 -28.58
C SER A 182 1.56 8.38 -28.09
N ALA A 183 1.91 8.85 -26.88
CA ALA A 183 3.23 8.62 -26.29
C ALA A 183 3.53 7.13 -26.07
N PHE A 184 2.48 6.31 -25.95
CA PHE A 184 2.59 4.86 -25.75
C PHE A 184 2.17 4.06 -27.00
N ASP A 185 1.86 4.72 -28.11
CA ASP A 185 1.51 4.04 -29.36
C ASP A 185 2.70 3.24 -29.90
N GLY A 186 2.43 2.02 -30.37
CA GLY A 186 3.45 1.14 -30.96
C GLY A 186 4.29 0.35 -29.96
N TYR A 187 4.16 0.60 -28.66
CA TYR A 187 4.79 -0.21 -27.62
C TYR A 187 3.90 -1.41 -27.24
N SER A 188 4.08 -2.53 -27.96
CA SER A 188 3.33 -3.77 -27.71
C SER A 188 3.58 -4.40 -26.33
N SER A 189 4.61 -3.93 -25.61
CA SER A 189 4.85 -4.31 -24.21
C SER A 189 3.81 -3.71 -23.26
N ILE A 190 3.12 -2.63 -23.64
CA ILE A 190 1.99 -2.10 -22.88
C ILE A 190 0.72 -2.75 -23.39
N SER A 191 0.06 -3.53 -22.54
CA SER A 191 -1.08 -4.38 -22.95
C SER A 191 -2.42 -3.88 -22.44
N TRP A 192 -2.43 -3.18 -21.31
CA TRP A 192 -3.65 -2.67 -20.68
C TRP A 192 -3.40 -1.32 -19.98
N TYR A 193 -4.48 -0.65 -19.59
CA TYR A 193 -4.43 0.52 -18.72
C TYR A 193 -5.72 0.66 -17.92
N TYR A 194 -5.64 1.45 -16.86
CA TYR A 194 -6.79 1.93 -16.12
C TYR A 194 -6.55 3.39 -15.75
N ASN A 195 -7.57 4.07 -15.22
CA ASN A 195 -7.51 5.50 -14.91
C ASN A 195 -8.33 5.88 -13.67
N TRP A 196 -8.50 4.93 -12.74
CA TRP A 196 -9.33 5.06 -11.53
C TRP A 196 -10.81 5.35 -11.79
N ASN A 197 -11.29 5.25 -13.04
CA ASN A 197 -12.68 5.48 -13.40
C ASN A 197 -13.29 4.25 -14.08
N HIS A 198 -14.62 4.25 -14.21
CA HIS A 198 -15.33 3.23 -14.99
C HIS A 198 -15.34 3.54 -16.50
N TYR A 199 -14.92 4.74 -16.91
CA TYR A 199 -14.88 5.19 -18.30
C TYR A 199 -13.45 5.42 -18.79
N THR A 200 -13.24 5.15 -20.08
CA THR A 200 -11.93 5.17 -20.75
C THR A 200 -11.38 6.58 -20.98
N SER A 201 -10.04 6.71 -20.93
CA SER A 201 -9.30 7.91 -21.39
C SER A 201 -8.93 7.89 -22.89
N GLY A 202 -9.35 6.85 -23.63
CA GLY A 202 -9.21 6.78 -25.09
C GLY A 202 -7.89 6.20 -25.61
N LEU A 203 -7.08 5.53 -24.78
CA LEU A 203 -5.93 4.75 -25.27
C LEU A 203 -6.42 3.49 -26.00
N SER A 204 -5.66 3.04 -26.99
CA SER A 204 -6.01 1.86 -27.81
C SER A 204 -5.85 0.51 -27.09
N ASN A 205 -5.12 0.47 -25.98
CA ASN A 205 -4.85 -0.74 -25.20
C ASN A 205 -6.13 -1.23 -24.49
N GLU A 206 -6.11 -2.43 -23.89
CA GLU A 206 -7.24 -2.92 -23.10
C GLU A 206 -7.52 -1.94 -21.95
N PHE A 207 -8.74 -1.40 -21.88
CA PHE A 207 -9.17 -0.59 -20.75
C PHE A 207 -9.75 -1.49 -19.64
N VAL A 208 -9.24 -1.32 -18.43
CA VAL A 208 -9.77 -1.91 -17.21
C VAL A 208 -10.52 -0.83 -16.43
N SER A 209 -11.79 -1.08 -16.15
CA SER A 209 -12.61 -0.17 -15.34
C SER A 209 -12.26 -0.28 -13.86
N THR A 210 -12.52 0.79 -13.11
CA THR A 210 -12.37 0.80 -11.64
C THR A 210 -13.68 1.25 -10.99
N GLN A 211 -14.15 0.50 -9.99
CA GLN A 211 -15.11 1.02 -9.02
C GLN A 211 -14.29 1.63 -7.87
N HIS A 212 -13.92 2.90 -7.99
CA HIS A 212 -12.92 3.54 -7.13
C HIS A 212 -13.32 3.59 -5.65
N ASP A 213 -14.55 3.96 -5.35
CA ASP A 213 -15.09 4.06 -4.00
C ASP A 213 -16.59 3.73 -4.02
N ALA A 214 -17.32 3.99 -2.94
CA ALA A 214 -18.76 3.74 -2.87
C ALA A 214 -19.60 4.69 -3.76
N GLY A 215 -19.00 5.73 -4.31
CA GLY A 215 -19.63 6.66 -5.24
C GLY A 215 -20.18 5.94 -6.47
N ASP A 216 -21.43 6.23 -6.80
CA ASP A 216 -22.17 5.67 -7.93
C ASP A 216 -22.24 4.12 -7.98
N VAL A 217 -21.79 3.39 -6.94
CA VAL A 217 -21.77 1.92 -6.91
C VAL A 217 -23.17 1.32 -7.04
N ALA A 218 -24.19 2.03 -6.53
CA ALA A 218 -25.59 1.64 -6.67
C ALA A 218 -26.08 1.65 -8.14
N SER A 219 -25.41 2.45 -8.98
CA SER A 219 -25.65 2.56 -10.42
C SER A 219 -24.60 1.80 -11.24
N ALA A 220 -23.80 0.91 -10.64
CA ALA A 220 -22.76 0.14 -11.34
C ALA A 220 -23.29 -0.61 -12.58
N SER A 221 -24.53 -1.11 -12.53
CA SER A 221 -25.19 -1.79 -13.65
C SER A 221 -25.43 -0.89 -14.87
N GLU A 222 -25.47 0.43 -14.68
CA GLU A 222 -25.71 1.41 -15.75
C GLU A 222 -24.41 1.82 -16.47
N HIS A 223 -23.26 1.63 -15.81
CA HIS A 223 -21.98 2.13 -16.31
C HIS A 223 -21.00 1.02 -16.74
N PHE A 224 -21.16 -0.20 -16.22
CA PHE A 224 -20.35 -1.33 -16.68
C PHE A 224 -20.92 -1.97 -17.94
N SER A 225 -20.05 -2.06 -18.95
CA SER A 225 -20.35 -2.79 -20.19
C SER A 225 -20.19 -4.30 -19.98
N ASN A 226 -20.94 -5.11 -20.74
CA ASN A 226 -20.88 -6.57 -20.61
C ASN A 226 -19.46 -7.13 -20.82
N GLY A 227 -19.03 -8.02 -19.94
CA GLY A 227 -17.73 -8.67 -19.98
C GLY A 227 -16.57 -7.80 -19.49
N VAL A 228 -16.83 -6.62 -18.93
CA VAL A 228 -15.75 -5.72 -18.47
C VAL A 228 -14.95 -6.30 -17.31
N THR A 229 -13.65 -6.03 -17.27
CA THR A 229 -12.82 -6.30 -16.10
C THR A 229 -12.84 -5.10 -15.16
N VAL A 230 -13.11 -5.33 -13.88
CA VAL A 230 -13.24 -4.27 -12.86
C VAL A 230 -12.23 -4.45 -11.74
N ILE A 231 -11.41 -3.43 -11.49
CA ILE A 231 -10.65 -3.27 -10.24
C ILE A 231 -11.60 -2.71 -9.17
N GLY A 232 -11.48 -3.25 -7.95
CA GLY A 232 -12.27 -2.84 -6.80
C GLY A 232 -11.97 -1.45 -6.24
N PHE A 233 -12.48 -1.20 -5.03
CA PHE A 233 -12.24 0.04 -4.31
C PHE A 233 -10.74 0.32 -4.12
N ASN A 234 -10.35 1.58 -4.27
CA ASN A 234 -8.99 2.07 -4.19
C ASN A 234 -8.64 2.44 -2.75
N GLU A 235 -7.66 1.75 -2.16
CA GLU A 235 -7.09 2.00 -0.84
C GLU A 235 -8.15 2.21 0.28
N PRO A 236 -9.17 1.33 0.39
CA PRO A 236 -10.18 1.47 1.42
C PRO A 236 -9.61 1.36 2.85
N ASP A 237 -8.42 0.77 2.99
CA ASP A 237 -7.70 0.55 4.22
C ASP A 237 -7.07 1.83 4.79
N LEU A 238 -6.84 2.86 3.96
CA LEU A 238 -6.18 4.09 4.40
C LEU A 238 -7.17 5.03 5.10
N GLY A 239 -6.77 5.56 6.26
CA GLY A 239 -7.44 6.70 6.91
C GLY A 239 -8.92 6.50 7.26
N ASN A 240 -9.36 5.25 7.50
CA ASN A 240 -10.77 4.89 7.64
C ASN A 240 -11.63 5.25 6.40
N ALA A 241 -11.06 5.21 5.20
CA ALA A 241 -11.76 5.51 3.96
C ALA A 241 -13.00 4.63 3.77
N MET A 242 -12.91 3.33 4.11
CA MET A 242 -14.06 2.43 4.11
C MET A 242 -13.87 1.30 5.12
N SER A 243 -14.93 0.99 5.89
CA SER A 243 -14.92 -0.19 6.75
C SER A 243 -15.00 -1.47 5.92
N VAL A 244 -14.45 -2.57 6.43
CA VAL A 244 -14.56 -3.88 5.78
C VAL A 244 -16.03 -4.29 5.59
N SER A 245 -16.89 -4.04 6.59
CA SER A 245 -18.32 -4.37 6.52
C SER A 245 -19.05 -3.60 5.44
N ASP A 246 -18.71 -2.32 5.23
CA ASP A 246 -19.32 -1.52 4.16
C ASP A 246 -18.85 -2.02 2.80
N ALA A 247 -17.55 -2.28 2.64
CA ALA A 247 -17.00 -2.81 1.40
C ALA A 247 -17.65 -4.14 0.99
N VAL A 248 -17.78 -5.08 1.95
CA VAL A 248 -18.46 -6.36 1.75
C VAL A 248 -19.92 -6.14 1.34
N SER A 249 -20.62 -5.23 2.02
CA SER A 249 -22.02 -4.93 1.72
C SER A 249 -22.20 -4.39 0.29
N TYR A 250 -21.36 -3.44 -0.13
CA TYR A 250 -21.41 -2.90 -1.49
C TYR A 250 -21.07 -3.95 -2.55
N TYR A 251 -20.05 -4.78 -2.31
CA TYR A 251 -19.71 -5.87 -3.22
C TYR A 251 -20.88 -6.83 -3.38
N LYS A 252 -21.42 -7.36 -2.28
CA LYS A 252 -22.53 -8.31 -2.32
C LYS A 252 -23.80 -7.72 -2.95
N GLN A 253 -24.07 -6.45 -2.68
CA GLN A 253 -25.28 -5.81 -3.17
C GLN A 253 -25.20 -5.42 -4.65
N TYR A 254 -24.05 -4.95 -5.13
CA TYR A 254 -23.96 -4.30 -6.44
C TYR A 254 -22.96 -4.93 -7.42
N LEU A 255 -21.78 -5.36 -6.96
CA LEU A 255 -20.73 -5.87 -7.87
C LEU A 255 -20.83 -7.38 -8.12
N THR A 256 -21.04 -8.16 -7.06
CA THR A 256 -21.17 -9.62 -7.13
C THR A 256 -22.31 -10.07 -8.04
N PRO A 257 -23.53 -9.48 -7.99
CA PRO A 257 -24.60 -9.87 -8.91
C PRO A 257 -24.25 -9.59 -10.38
N LEU A 258 -23.53 -8.50 -10.67
CA LEU A 258 -23.08 -8.18 -12.03
C LEU A 258 -22.00 -9.14 -12.51
N ARG A 259 -21.11 -9.58 -11.62
CA ARG A 259 -20.10 -10.61 -11.91
C ARG A 259 -20.75 -11.96 -12.20
N GLN A 260 -21.77 -12.34 -11.45
CA GLN A 260 -22.50 -13.60 -11.64
C GLN A 260 -23.39 -13.58 -12.89
N ALA A 261 -23.94 -12.42 -13.25
CA ALA A 261 -24.71 -12.22 -14.47
C ALA A 261 -23.85 -12.14 -15.74
N GLY A 262 -22.53 -12.01 -15.60
CA GLY A 262 -21.58 -11.85 -16.72
C GLY A 262 -21.47 -10.43 -17.26
N THR A 263 -22.14 -9.44 -16.64
CA THR A 263 -21.93 -8.03 -16.94
C THR A 263 -20.50 -7.63 -16.56
N ILE A 264 -20.05 -7.99 -15.37
CA ILE A 264 -18.63 -7.96 -15.02
C ILE A 264 -18.04 -9.33 -15.41
N GLY A 265 -17.02 -9.33 -16.28
CA GLY A 265 -16.33 -10.54 -16.73
C GLY A 265 -15.29 -11.04 -15.72
N LYS A 266 -14.54 -10.11 -15.13
CA LYS A 266 -13.60 -10.35 -14.01
C LYS A 266 -13.75 -9.27 -12.96
N LEU A 267 -13.84 -9.64 -11.69
CA LEU A 267 -13.96 -8.74 -10.55
C LEU A 267 -12.73 -8.87 -9.63
N GLY A 268 -12.02 -7.77 -9.46
CA GLY A 268 -10.90 -7.67 -8.53
C GLY A 268 -11.34 -7.41 -7.09
N SER A 269 -10.48 -7.81 -6.15
CA SER A 269 -10.57 -7.29 -4.78
C SER A 269 -10.42 -5.76 -4.76
N PRO A 270 -10.73 -5.11 -3.64
CA PRO A 270 -10.22 -3.78 -3.38
C PRO A 270 -8.68 -3.77 -3.49
N ALA A 271 -8.13 -2.70 -4.05
CA ALA A 271 -6.69 -2.49 -4.18
C ALA A 271 -6.17 -1.85 -2.90
N ILE A 272 -5.55 -2.65 -2.03
CA ILE A 272 -5.05 -2.18 -0.72
C ILE A 272 -3.68 -1.52 -0.82
N SER A 273 -3.38 -0.63 0.12
CA SER A 273 -2.03 -0.07 0.30
C SER A 273 -1.04 -1.08 0.92
N ASN A 274 0.24 -0.70 1.05
CA ASN A 274 1.28 -1.48 1.75
C ASN A 274 0.88 -1.93 3.17
N VAL A 275 -0.06 -1.24 3.83
CA VAL A 275 -0.47 -1.54 5.22
C VAL A 275 -1.83 -2.24 5.31
N GLY A 276 -2.46 -2.57 4.18
CA GLY A 276 -3.84 -3.05 4.14
C GLY A 276 -4.03 -4.56 4.21
N LEU A 277 -2.98 -5.35 4.48
CA LEU A 277 -3.07 -6.83 4.47
C LEU A 277 -4.13 -7.38 5.42
N ASP A 278 -4.23 -6.83 6.64
CA ASP A 278 -5.24 -7.24 7.62
C ASP A 278 -6.66 -6.85 7.19
N TRP A 279 -6.80 -5.68 6.55
CA TRP A 279 -8.07 -5.22 6.00
C TRP A 279 -8.54 -6.16 4.88
N LEU A 280 -7.65 -6.50 3.94
CA LEU A 280 -7.96 -7.39 2.83
C LEU A 280 -8.28 -8.80 3.31
N SER A 281 -7.55 -9.33 4.30
CA SER A 281 -7.82 -10.64 4.91
C SER A 281 -9.25 -10.73 5.46
N GLN A 282 -9.68 -9.70 6.21
CA GLN A 282 -11.05 -9.62 6.72
C GLN A 282 -12.09 -9.50 5.61
N PHE A 283 -11.81 -8.70 4.56
CA PHE A 283 -12.67 -8.56 3.40
C PHE A 283 -12.84 -9.90 2.67
N MET A 284 -11.73 -10.56 2.31
CA MET A 284 -11.75 -11.83 1.56
C MET A 284 -12.46 -12.95 2.35
N SER A 285 -12.33 -12.95 3.68
CA SER A 285 -13.07 -13.88 4.54
C SER A 285 -14.59 -13.65 4.49
N GLN A 286 -15.03 -12.40 4.61
CA GLN A 286 -16.45 -12.02 4.65
C GLN A 286 -17.12 -11.97 3.26
N CYS A 287 -16.32 -11.85 2.20
CA CYS A 287 -16.71 -11.80 0.80
C CYS A 287 -16.31 -13.07 0.02
N SER A 288 -16.23 -14.22 0.70
CA SER A 288 -15.86 -15.51 0.08
C SER A 288 -16.81 -15.97 -1.02
N ASP A 289 -18.03 -15.43 -1.06
CA ASP A 289 -19.07 -15.64 -2.06
C ASP A 289 -19.13 -14.52 -3.14
N CYS A 290 -18.22 -13.55 -3.11
CA CYS A 290 -18.22 -12.40 -4.01
C CYS A 290 -17.61 -12.65 -5.39
N ALA A 291 -17.17 -13.89 -5.66
CA ALA A 291 -16.59 -14.29 -6.94
C ALA A 291 -15.41 -13.40 -7.39
N ILE A 292 -14.50 -13.12 -6.46
CA ILE A 292 -13.27 -12.37 -6.75
C ILE A 292 -12.35 -13.24 -7.64
N ASP A 293 -11.93 -12.67 -8.77
CA ASP A 293 -11.10 -13.36 -9.77
C ASP A 293 -9.61 -13.06 -9.63
N PHE A 294 -9.25 -11.91 -9.03
CA PHE A 294 -7.86 -11.50 -8.81
C PHE A 294 -7.74 -10.59 -7.59
N VAL A 295 -6.55 -10.57 -6.99
CA VAL A 295 -6.23 -9.71 -5.85
C VAL A 295 -5.48 -8.48 -6.34
N ALA A 296 -6.04 -7.29 -6.12
CA ALA A 296 -5.40 -6.02 -6.44
C ALA A 296 -4.63 -5.47 -5.23
N VAL A 297 -3.46 -4.88 -5.48
CA VAL A 297 -2.60 -4.31 -4.44
C VAL A 297 -1.77 -3.16 -4.99
N HIS A 298 -1.44 -2.20 -4.12
CA HIS A 298 -0.47 -1.14 -4.37
C HIS A 298 0.80 -1.40 -3.57
N TRP A 299 1.94 -1.03 -4.13
CA TRP A 299 3.21 -1.05 -3.42
C TRP A 299 4.03 0.20 -3.68
N TYR A 300 4.33 0.96 -2.64
CA TYR A 300 5.24 2.10 -2.70
C TYR A 300 6.37 1.88 -1.72
N GLY A 301 7.62 1.91 -2.17
CA GLY A 301 8.75 1.64 -1.29
C GLY A 301 10.12 1.74 -1.97
N ILE A 302 11.16 1.41 -1.21
CA ILE A 302 12.56 1.39 -1.68
C ILE A 302 13.21 0.01 -1.52
N ASP A 303 12.55 -0.91 -0.82
CA ASP A 303 13.05 -2.27 -0.57
C ASP A 303 12.20 -3.28 -1.34
N LEU A 304 12.72 -3.71 -2.49
CA LEU A 304 12.06 -4.64 -3.40
C LEU A 304 11.60 -5.93 -2.71
N SER A 305 12.35 -6.42 -1.72
CA SER A 305 12.02 -7.65 -1.01
C SER A 305 10.67 -7.58 -0.29
N THR A 306 10.24 -6.39 0.10
CA THR A 306 8.91 -6.18 0.72
C THR A 306 7.79 -6.30 -0.30
N MET A 307 8.00 -5.87 -1.55
CA MET A 307 7.05 -6.06 -2.65
C MET A 307 6.91 -7.54 -2.98
N GLU A 308 8.05 -8.23 -3.15
CA GLU A 308 8.10 -9.66 -3.46
C GLU A 308 7.40 -10.49 -2.38
N SER A 309 7.69 -10.19 -1.11
CA SER A 309 7.08 -10.84 0.06
C SER A 309 5.57 -10.62 0.11
N MET A 310 5.11 -9.39 -0.12
CA MET A 310 3.68 -9.05 -0.12
C MET A 310 2.94 -9.82 -1.23
N ILE A 311 3.45 -9.79 -2.46
CA ILE A 311 2.84 -10.49 -3.60
C ILE A 311 2.81 -12.00 -3.34
N SER A 312 3.93 -12.59 -2.90
CA SER A 312 4.01 -14.02 -2.58
C SER A 312 3.02 -14.43 -1.49
N THR A 313 2.87 -13.59 -0.46
CA THR A 313 1.90 -13.81 0.64
C THR A 313 0.47 -13.80 0.11
N LEU A 314 0.10 -12.82 -0.71
CA LEU A 314 -1.25 -12.72 -1.30
C LEU A 314 -1.54 -13.90 -2.22
N ALA A 315 -0.62 -14.23 -3.12
CA ALA A 315 -0.76 -15.35 -4.05
C ALA A 315 -0.97 -16.69 -3.31
N SER A 316 -0.15 -16.96 -2.29
CA SER A 316 -0.26 -18.18 -1.48
C SER A 316 -1.54 -18.23 -0.64
N SER A 317 -2.00 -17.09 -0.11
CA SER A 317 -3.16 -17.04 0.79
C SER A 317 -4.48 -17.27 0.05
N TYR A 318 -4.61 -16.77 -1.18
CA TYR A 318 -5.88 -16.77 -1.91
C TYR A 318 -5.91 -17.71 -3.11
N SER A 319 -4.76 -18.19 -3.59
CA SER A 319 -4.67 -18.99 -4.82
C SER A 319 -5.31 -18.28 -6.03
N LEU A 320 -5.23 -16.95 -6.05
CA LEU A 320 -5.69 -16.08 -7.13
C LEU A 320 -4.49 -15.32 -7.72
N PRO A 321 -4.54 -14.94 -9.01
CA PRO A 321 -3.53 -14.05 -9.57
C PRO A 321 -3.52 -12.70 -8.84
N VAL A 322 -2.34 -12.12 -8.72
CA VAL A 322 -2.10 -10.80 -8.11
C VAL A 322 -1.93 -9.76 -9.22
N TRP A 323 -2.60 -8.62 -9.06
CA TRP A 323 -2.45 -7.44 -9.89
C TRP A 323 -1.82 -6.33 -9.06
N LEU A 324 -0.59 -5.96 -9.39
CA LEU A 324 0.11 -4.84 -8.78
C LEU A 324 -0.29 -3.55 -9.52
N THR A 325 -1.46 -3.02 -9.20
CA THR A 325 -2.06 -1.92 -9.97
C THR A 325 -1.32 -0.61 -9.80
N GLU A 326 -0.57 -0.42 -8.72
CA GLU A 326 0.32 0.72 -8.56
C GLU A 326 1.62 0.29 -7.92
N PHE A 327 2.74 0.74 -8.49
CA PHE A 327 4.00 0.75 -7.76
C PHE A 327 4.96 1.85 -8.21
N ALA A 328 5.74 2.37 -7.27
CA ALA A 328 6.79 3.35 -7.52
C ALA A 328 7.87 3.34 -6.43
N CYS A 329 9.03 3.90 -6.76
CA CYS A 329 10.15 4.04 -5.85
C CYS A 329 9.98 5.33 -5.00
N THR A 330 9.56 5.18 -3.75
CA THR A 330 9.42 6.31 -2.81
C THR A 330 9.59 5.84 -1.37
N ASN A 331 10.16 6.70 -0.53
CA ASN A 331 10.24 6.52 0.92
C ASN A 331 9.28 7.43 1.70
N TRP A 332 8.46 8.22 0.99
CA TRP A 332 7.54 9.22 1.53
C TRP A 332 8.19 10.33 2.36
N ASP A 333 9.52 10.44 2.37
CA ASP A 333 10.24 11.58 2.94
C ASP A 333 10.48 12.62 1.86
N VAL A 334 9.57 13.60 1.79
CA VAL A 334 9.59 14.68 0.79
C VAL A 334 10.89 15.51 0.79
N ASN A 335 11.66 15.48 1.89
CA ASN A 335 12.93 16.19 1.99
C ASN A 335 14.13 15.33 1.53
N ASN A 336 13.92 14.03 1.34
CA ASN A 336 14.96 13.06 1.03
C ASN A 336 14.40 11.92 0.16
N LEU A 337 13.73 12.28 -0.94
CA LEU A 337 13.19 11.32 -1.90
C LEU A 337 14.32 10.54 -2.59
N PRO A 338 14.05 9.31 -3.07
CA PRO A 338 15.03 8.52 -3.83
C PRO A 338 15.61 9.30 -5.02
N SER A 339 16.92 9.12 -5.24
CA SER A 339 17.58 9.69 -6.40
C SER A 339 17.07 9.05 -7.68
N TYR A 340 17.30 9.69 -8.83
CA TYR A 340 16.90 9.12 -10.11
C TYR A 340 17.56 7.74 -10.36
N ASP A 341 18.82 7.57 -9.97
CA ASP A 341 19.52 6.29 -10.10
C ASP A 341 18.88 5.19 -9.23
N ASP A 342 18.41 5.52 -8.02
CA ASP A 342 17.68 4.58 -7.16
C ASP A 342 16.35 4.16 -7.80
N VAL A 343 15.63 5.11 -8.41
CA VAL A 343 14.36 4.84 -9.12
C VAL A 343 14.60 3.92 -10.32
N VAL A 344 15.64 4.20 -11.13
CA VAL A 344 16.01 3.38 -12.29
C VAL A 344 16.43 1.98 -11.88
N ALA A 345 17.21 1.84 -10.82
CA ALA A 345 17.64 0.54 -10.30
C ALA A 345 16.43 -0.29 -9.85
N LEU A 346 15.55 0.29 -9.03
CA LEU A 346 14.34 -0.38 -8.56
C LEU A 346 13.43 -0.77 -9.72
N MET A 347 13.19 0.11 -10.70
CA MET A 347 12.35 -0.22 -11.85
C MET A 347 12.86 -1.45 -12.62
N LYS A 348 14.18 -1.51 -12.90
CA LYS A 348 14.77 -2.63 -13.64
C LYS A 348 14.60 -3.94 -12.89
N GLU A 349 14.91 -3.95 -11.59
CA GLU A 349 14.84 -5.15 -10.76
C GLU A 349 13.39 -5.59 -10.55
N ALA A 350 12.49 -4.66 -10.23
CA ALA A 350 11.07 -4.93 -10.04
C ALA A 350 10.42 -5.47 -11.32
N VAL A 351 10.63 -4.82 -12.47
CA VAL A 351 10.05 -5.28 -13.74
C VAL A 351 10.58 -6.67 -14.11
N ALA A 352 11.88 -6.92 -13.97
CA ALA A 352 12.46 -8.23 -14.25
C ALA A 352 11.83 -9.33 -13.36
N TRP A 353 11.63 -9.05 -12.08
CA TRP A 353 10.97 -9.98 -11.17
C TRP A 353 9.48 -10.18 -11.50
N LEU A 354 8.73 -9.10 -11.74
CA LEU A 354 7.29 -9.15 -12.06
C LEU A 354 7.00 -9.92 -13.37
N GLU A 355 7.89 -9.82 -14.35
CA GLU A 355 7.80 -10.62 -15.58
C GLU A 355 8.03 -12.12 -15.29
N ALA A 356 9.00 -12.46 -14.43
CA ALA A 356 9.33 -13.83 -14.08
C ALA A 356 8.32 -14.48 -13.10
N GLU A 357 7.67 -13.70 -12.24
CA GLU A 357 6.76 -14.20 -11.22
C GLU A 357 5.42 -14.63 -11.85
N SER A 358 5.13 -15.93 -11.78
CA SER A 358 3.95 -16.52 -12.42
C SER A 358 2.62 -16.14 -11.77
N SER A 359 2.63 -15.79 -10.47
CA SER A 359 1.43 -15.36 -9.75
C SER A 359 1.01 -13.92 -10.09
N VAL A 360 1.88 -13.13 -10.71
CA VAL A 360 1.57 -11.77 -11.18
C VAL A 360 0.97 -11.85 -12.59
N GLU A 361 -0.30 -11.46 -12.73
CA GLU A 361 -0.96 -11.38 -14.03
C GLU A 361 -0.82 -9.99 -14.66
N ARG A 362 -0.83 -8.92 -13.83
CA ARG A 362 -0.75 -7.53 -14.30
C ARG A 362 0.03 -6.64 -13.34
N TYR A 363 0.73 -5.65 -13.87
CA TYR A 363 1.37 -4.61 -13.07
C TYR A 363 1.41 -3.25 -13.81
N SER A 364 1.43 -2.15 -13.06
CA SER A 364 1.55 -0.80 -13.64
C SER A 364 2.39 0.13 -12.77
N TRP A 365 3.43 0.71 -13.38
CA TRP A 365 4.26 1.71 -12.72
C TRP A 365 3.48 3.01 -12.55
N PHE A 366 3.59 3.64 -11.38
CA PHE A 366 2.95 4.91 -11.08
C PHE A 366 3.91 6.08 -11.36
N ALA A 367 3.68 6.94 -12.35
CA ALA A 367 2.62 6.90 -13.36
C ALA A 367 2.95 7.79 -14.59
N PRO A 368 2.19 7.68 -15.71
CA PRO A 368 2.26 8.59 -16.86
C PRO A 368 1.68 9.97 -16.53
N ALA A 369 2.48 10.81 -15.88
CA ALA A 369 2.20 12.23 -15.67
C ALA A 369 3.50 13.02 -15.57
N ALA A 370 3.40 14.32 -15.82
CA ALA A 370 4.48 15.28 -15.66
C ALA A 370 4.76 15.67 -14.20
N ASP A 371 3.74 15.55 -13.35
CA ASP A 371 3.79 15.90 -11.94
C ASP A 371 3.03 14.84 -11.13
N LEU A 372 3.76 14.13 -10.27
CA LEU A 372 3.23 13.10 -9.38
C LEU A 372 2.92 13.67 -7.97
N GLY A 373 3.06 14.99 -7.80
CA GLY A 373 2.88 15.67 -6.54
C GLY A 373 4.03 15.42 -5.56
N TYR A 374 3.89 16.01 -4.37
CA TYR A 374 4.98 16.09 -3.40
C TYR A 374 5.40 14.75 -2.77
N GLY A 375 4.55 13.72 -2.79
CA GLY A 375 4.79 12.48 -2.03
C GLY A 375 5.60 11.40 -2.76
N VAL A 376 5.25 11.09 -4.01
CA VAL A 376 5.91 10.00 -4.77
C VAL A 376 7.24 10.47 -5.38
N GLY A 377 7.32 11.75 -5.76
CA GLY A 377 8.52 12.34 -6.36
C GLY A 377 8.58 12.19 -7.87
N ASN A 378 8.89 13.29 -8.55
CA ASN A 378 8.87 13.38 -10.02
C ASN A 378 9.97 12.59 -10.72
N ASN A 379 10.93 12.02 -10.00
CA ASN A 379 11.86 11.04 -10.58
C ASN A 379 11.13 9.77 -11.08
N ASN A 380 9.91 9.48 -10.58
CA ASN A 380 9.08 8.36 -11.01
C ASN A 380 8.20 8.68 -12.25
N ALA A 381 8.20 9.93 -12.74
CA ALA A 381 7.33 10.38 -13.83
C ALA A 381 7.67 9.69 -15.15
N LEU A 382 6.67 9.11 -15.83
CA LEU A 382 6.86 8.51 -17.16
C LEU A 382 6.65 9.50 -18.32
N LEU A 383 5.99 10.64 -18.07
CA LEU A 383 5.75 11.68 -19.06
C LEU A 383 6.35 13.01 -18.62
N ASP A 384 6.78 13.85 -19.56
CA ASP A 384 7.16 15.23 -19.30
C ASP A 384 5.96 16.17 -19.42
N SER A 385 6.17 17.47 -19.16
CA SER A 385 5.13 18.51 -19.25
C SER A 385 4.52 18.71 -20.64
N ASN A 386 5.12 18.12 -21.69
CA ASN A 386 4.62 18.16 -23.07
C ASN A 386 3.94 16.85 -23.48
N GLY A 387 3.90 15.85 -22.59
CA GLY A 387 3.35 14.53 -22.87
C GLY A 387 4.31 13.61 -23.63
N ALA A 388 5.60 13.93 -23.70
CA ALA A 388 6.60 13.02 -24.23
C ALA A 388 7.11 12.08 -23.13
N LEU A 389 7.57 10.87 -23.50
CA LEU A 389 8.18 9.95 -22.54
C LEU A 389 9.45 10.58 -21.93
N THR A 390 9.55 10.56 -20.61
CA THR A 390 10.81 10.84 -19.90
C THR A 390 11.84 9.74 -20.18
N GLU A 391 13.08 9.90 -19.75
CA GLU A 391 14.08 8.81 -19.81
C GLU A 391 13.60 7.56 -19.05
N LEU A 392 12.93 7.74 -17.91
CA LEU A 392 12.31 6.63 -17.17
C LEU A 392 11.14 6.03 -17.95
N GLY A 393 10.31 6.85 -18.59
CA GLY A 393 9.23 6.41 -19.49
C GLY A 393 9.75 5.54 -20.63
N GLN A 394 10.83 5.97 -21.29
CA GLN A 394 11.51 5.22 -22.35
C GLN A 394 12.08 3.90 -21.84
N LEU A 395 12.67 3.90 -20.63
CA LEU A 395 13.12 2.68 -19.98
C LEU A 395 11.95 1.72 -19.77
N TYR A 396 10.87 2.18 -19.13
CA TYR A 396 9.72 1.35 -18.77
C TYR A 396 9.09 0.63 -19.97
N VAL A 397 8.94 1.31 -21.11
CA VAL A 397 8.38 0.69 -22.32
C VAL A 397 9.36 -0.25 -23.03
N SER A 398 10.66 -0.10 -22.78
CA SER A 398 11.75 -0.90 -23.41
C SER A 398 12.15 -2.17 -22.67
N LEU A 399 11.92 -2.22 -21.35
CA LEU A 399 12.08 -3.43 -20.54
C LEU A 399 11.15 -4.54 -21.01
#